data_AF-A0A957MG76-F1
#
_entry.id   AF-A0A957MG76-F1
#
_cell.length_a   1.000
_cell.length_b   1.000
_cell.length_c   1.000
_cell.angle_alpha   90.00
_cell.angle_beta   90.00
_cell.angle_gamma   90.00
#
_symmetry.space_group_name_H-M   'P 1'
#
loop_
_entity.id
_entity.type
_entity.pdbx_description
1 polymer ?
#
loop_
_entity_poly.entity_id
_entity_poly.type
_entity_poly.pdbx_seq_one_letter_code
_entity_poly.pdbx_strand_id
1 'polypeptide(L)'
;MTRRSKDTHTPEGTWSLFLKPGLGVKRWLLAALTGILLTSFGLAILLYLFLNEGPLHWFTLGFLPEWLRGAVFMLAGGGLAILGAFRLHAIIVHQVWPELSTPERQQAVRAFLQRQQRRSGPRIVAIGGGTGMPQLLRGLRAYTDNITAIVTVADDGGSSGRLRRQTGMLPPGDFRNNIAALSEAEGLMTRLFQYRFAESDNGAGNELGGHSFGNIFITTMAAITGSFESGIAESSRV
;
A
#
# COMPACT_ATOMS: atom_id res chain seq x y z
N MET A 1 -16.16 -19.80 32.86
CA MET A 1 -15.57 -18.64 33.56
C MET A 1 -14.32 -18.22 32.80
N THR A 2 -14.48 -17.44 31.73
CA THR A 2 -13.41 -17.11 30.77
C THR A 2 -12.92 -15.68 31.00
N ARG A 3 -11.68 -15.55 31.48
CA ARG A 3 -10.97 -14.27 31.64
C ARG A 3 -10.74 -13.65 30.26
N ARG A 4 -11.46 -12.56 29.94
CA ARG A 4 -11.10 -11.63 28.86
C ARG A 4 -9.84 -10.88 29.25
N SER A 5 -8.74 -11.11 28.54
CA SER A 5 -7.56 -10.23 28.56
C SER A 5 -7.99 -8.84 28.06
N LYS A 6 -7.82 -7.82 28.90
CA LYS A 6 -7.91 -6.42 28.49
C LYS A 6 -6.53 -6.04 27.96
N ASP A 7 -6.34 -6.21 26.65
CA ASP A 7 -5.19 -5.61 25.98
C ASP A 7 -5.47 -4.11 25.84
N THR A 8 -4.84 -3.35 26.72
CA THR A 8 -4.86 -1.89 26.72
C THR A 8 -3.93 -1.40 25.63
N HIS A 9 -4.43 -1.35 24.39
CA HIS A 9 -3.76 -0.61 23.33
C HIS A 9 -3.82 0.89 23.65
N THR A 10 -2.76 1.38 24.28
CA THR A 10 -2.49 2.81 24.36
C THR A 10 -2.48 3.39 22.93
N PRO A 11 -3.18 4.49 22.66
CA PRO A 11 -3.17 5.13 21.35
C PRO A 11 -1.86 5.91 21.21
N GLU A 12 -0.74 5.20 21.06
CA GLU A 12 0.50 5.82 20.61
C GLU A 12 0.25 6.42 19.22
N GLY A 13 0.30 7.75 19.18
CA GLY A 13 -0.42 8.55 18.22
C GLY A 13 -0.10 8.21 16.77
N THR A 14 -1.15 8.16 15.95
CA THR A 14 -1.17 8.14 14.49
C THR A 14 -0.24 9.20 13.86
N TRP A 15 0.10 10.25 14.60
CA TRP A 15 1.13 11.24 14.26
C TRP A 15 2.52 10.62 14.01
N SER A 16 2.90 9.60 14.78
CA SER A 16 4.16 8.87 14.59
C SER A 16 4.22 8.14 13.24
N LEU A 17 3.05 7.78 12.68
CA LEU A 17 2.92 7.09 11.41
C LEU A 17 3.30 7.98 10.22
N PHE A 18 2.88 9.25 10.23
CA PHE A 18 3.31 10.27 9.27
C PHE A 18 4.80 10.65 9.42
N LEU A 19 5.33 10.48 10.63
CA LEU A 19 6.74 10.73 10.95
C LEU A 19 7.65 9.51 10.76
N LYS A 20 7.15 8.37 10.24
CA LYS A 20 8.00 7.21 9.95
C LYS A 20 9.00 7.53 8.84
N PRO A 21 10.30 7.21 9.03
CA PRO A 21 11.30 7.39 7.98
C PRO A 21 10.97 6.49 6.77
N GLY A 22 10.90 7.09 5.58
CA GLY A 22 10.62 6.38 4.31
C GLY A 22 9.63 7.08 3.39
N LEU A 23 8.67 7.86 3.91
CA LEU A 23 7.61 8.50 3.13
C LEU A 23 8.03 9.80 2.39
N GLY A 24 9.25 10.31 2.62
CA GLY A 24 9.75 11.54 1.98
C GLY A 24 9.08 12.85 2.41
N VAL A 25 7.92 12.80 3.08
CA VAL A 25 7.10 13.96 3.52
C VAL A 25 7.90 14.98 4.32
N LYS A 26 8.82 14.53 5.19
CA LYS A 26 9.63 15.43 6.04
C LYS A 26 10.43 16.46 5.24
N ARG A 27 11.02 16.06 4.10
CA ARG A 27 11.86 16.94 3.28
C ARG A 27 11.02 18.03 2.62
N TRP A 28 9.86 17.64 2.09
CA TRP A 28 8.93 18.57 1.44
C TRP A 28 8.19 19.47 2.42
N LEU A 29 7.91 18.98 3.63
CA LEU A 29 7.32 19.79 4.70
C LEU A 29 8.29 20.86 5.19
N LEU A 30 9.58 20.52 5.36
CA LEU A 30 10.62 21.51 5.64
C LEU A 30 10.73 22.53 4.51
N ALA A 31 10.78 22.10 3.24
CA ALA A 31 10.84 23.01 2.10
C ALA A 31 9.64 23.96 2.05
N ALA A 32 8.42 23.45 2.26
CA ALA A 32 7.21 24.26 2.30
C ALA A 32 7.22 25.27 3.46
N LEU A 33 7.63 24.84 4.66
CA LEU A 33 7.71 25.72 5.82
C LEU A 33 8.76 26.82 5.61
N THR A 34 9.90 26.49 5.03
CA THR A 34 10.95 27.46 4.67
C THR A 34 10.44 28.47 3.62
N GLY A 35 9.69 27.99 2.62
CA GLY A 35 9.06 28.84 1.60
C GLY A 35 8.01 29.80 2.19
N ILE A 36 7.17 29.32 3.11
CA ILE A 36 6.17 30.16 3.81
C ILE A 36 6.87 31.24 4.65
N LEU A 37 7.96 30.90 5.35
CA LEU A 37 8.73 31.89 6.12
C LEU A 37 9.36 32.95 5.21
N LEU A 38 10.00 32.56 4.12
CA LEU A 38 10.62 33.49 3.17
C LEU A 38 9.60 34.40 2.49
N THR A 39 8.46 33.85 2.06
CA THR A 39 7.38 34.63 1.44
C THR A 39 6.70 35.56 2.44
N SER A 40 6.45 35.10 3.67
CA SER A 40 5.94 35.96 4.74
C SER A 40 6.91 37.09 5.08
N PHE A 41 8.21 36.83 5.09
CA PHE A 41 9.23 37.84 5.35
C PHE A 41 9.35 38.87 4.21
N GLY A 42 9.36 38.40 2.95
CA GLY A 42 9.37 39.29 1.79
C GLY A 42 8.11 40.15 1.68
N LEU A 43 6.94 39.56 1.97
CA LEU A 43 5.68 40.30 2.03
C LEU A 43 5.68 41.34 3.16
N ALA A 44 6.26 41.03 4.32
CA ALA A 44 6.38 41.97 5.42
C ALA A 44 7.24 43.20 5.05
N ILE A 45 8.35 42.99 4.34
CA ILE A 45 9.20 44.09 3.86
C ILE A 45 8.47 44.93 2.81
N LEU A 46 7.82 44.31 1.83
CA LEU A 46 7.04 45.04 0.82
C LEU A 46 5.91 45.85 1.44
N LEU A 47 5.20 45.26 2.40
CA LEU A 47 4.14 45.94 3.14
C LEU A 47 4.70 47.12 3.95
N TYR A 48 5.85 46.95 4.61
CA TYR A 48 6.51 48.04 5.35
C TYR A 48 6.86 49.22 4.43
N LEU A 49 7.49 48.95 3.28
CA LEU A 49 7.84 49.99 2.30
C LEU A 49 6.60 50.70 1.75
N PHE A 50 5.55 49.95 1.39
CA PHE A 50 4.30 50.51 0.85
C PHE A 50 3.52 51.34 1.89
N LEU A 51 3.54 50.95 3.16
CA LEU A 51 2.84 51.63 4.24
C LEU A 51 3.57 52.89 4.73
N ASN A 52 4.89 52.96 4.61
CA ASN A 52 5.67 54.12 5.04
C ASN A 52 5.67 55.25 4.00
N GLU A 53 5.68 54.90 2.70
CA GLU A 53 5.75 55.86 1.59
C GLU A 53 4.38 56.16 0.94
N GLY A 54 3.29 55.56 1.42
CA GLY A 54 1.96 55.62 0.81
C GLY A 54 0.91 56.46 1.55
N PRO A 55 -0.16 56.91 0.88
CA PRO A 55 -1.22 57.75 1.46
C PRO A 55 -2.10 57.04 2.52
N LEU A 56 -1.88 55.73 2.74
CA LEU A 56 -2.65 54.88 3.65
C LEU A 56 -2.11 54.85 5.08
N HIS A 57 -1.00 55.55 5.36
CA HIS A 57 -0.36 55.63 6.68
C HIS A 57 -1.36 55.88 7.83
N TRP A 58 -2.37 56.73 7.62
CA TRP A 58 -3.41 57.06 8.61
C TRP A 58 -4.29 55.84 8.97
N PHE A 59 -4.64 54.99 8.01
CA PHE A 59 -5.45 53.78 8.24
C PHE A 59 -4.70 52.69 9.01
N THR A 60 -3.38 52.66 8.95
CA THR A 60 -2.54 51.67 9.64
C THR A 60 -2.09 52.08 11.04
N LEU A 61 -2.83 52.97 11.71
CA LEU A 61 -2.46 53.51 13.02
C LEU A 61 -1.13 54.29 12.99
N GLY A 62 -0.94 55.13 11.96
CA GLY A 62 0.27 55.91 11.76
C GLY A 62 0.61 56.92 12.86
N PHE A 63 -0.34 57.23 13.75
CA PHE A 63 -0.13 58.06 14.93
C PHE A 63 0.60 57.33 16.07
N LEU A 64 0.73 55.99 16.00
CA LEU A 64 1.53 55.21 16.95
C LEU A 64 2.97 55.01 16.45
N PRO A 65 3.95 54.99 17.38
CA PRO A 65 5.32 54.61 17.09
C PRO A 65 5.40 53.27 16.34
N GLU A 66 6.37 53.13 15.43
CA GLU A 66 6.54 51.95 14.56
C GLU A 66 6.57 50.63 15.35
N TRP A 67 7.26 50.62 16.50
CA TRP A 67 7.34 49.44 17.37
C TRP A 67 6.00 49.03 17.98
N LEU A 68 5.15 50.00 18.32
CA LEU A 68 3.87 49.78 18.98
C LEU A 68 2.80 49.32 17.98
N ARG A 69 2.84 49.86 16.75
CA ARG A 69 2.03 49.37 15.62
C ARG A 69 2.36 47.91 15.29
N GLY A 70 3.65 47.59 15.19
CA GLY A 70 4.12 46.22 14.99
C GLY A 70 3.66 45.27 16.11
N ALA A 71 3.70 45.73 17.37
CA ALA A 71 3.21 44.95 18.51
C ALA A 71 1.70 44.67 18.44
N VAL A 72 0.87 45.66 18.06
CA VAL A 72 -0.59 45.48 17.91
C VAL A 72 -0.91 44.47 16.80
N PHE A 73 -0.27 44.58 15.64
CA PHE A 73 -0.49 43.62 14.54
C PHE A 73 0.03 42.22 14.90
N MET A 74 1.16 42.10 15.59
CA MET A 74 1.65 40.81 16.09
C MET A 74 0.68 40.17 17.09
N LEU A 75 0.14 40.94 18.02
CA LEU A 75 -0.83 40.43 19.01
C LEU A 75 -2.16 40.04 18.36
N ALA A 76 -2.69 40.86 17.46
CA ALA A 76 -3.93 40.57 16.75
C ALA A 76 -3.79 39.34 15.83
N GLY A 77 -2.71 39.28 15.05
CA GLY A 77 -2.41 38.15 14.16
C GLY A 77 -2.12 36.86 14.94
N GLY A 78 -1.31 36.95 16.00
CA GLY A 78 -1.03 35.83 16.90
C GLY A 78 -2.29 35.31 17.58
N GLY A 79 -3.16 36.20 18.05
CA GLY A 79 -4.46 35.84 18.64
C GLY A 79 -5.36 35.09 17.65
N LEU A 80 -5.49 35.59 16.42
CA LEU A 80 -6.24 34.90 15.35
C LEU A 80 -5.65 33.53 15.00
N ALA A 81 -4.33 33.43 14.89
CA ALA A 81 -3.64 32.16 14.59
C ALA A 81 -3.85 31.12 15.70
N ILE A 82 -3.72 31.54 16.96
CA ILE A 82 -3.97 30.69 18.13
C ILE A 82 -5.42 30.20 18.13
N LEU A 83 -6.38 31.10 17.91
CA LEU A 83 -7.81 30.76 17.90
C LEU A 83 -8.16 29.81 16.75
N GLY A 84 -7.58 30.04 15.57
CA GLY A 84 -7.69 29.14 14.42
C GLY A 84 -7.11 27.75 14.69
N ALA A 85 -5.91 27.68 15.29
CA ALA A 85 -5.27 26.42 15.65
C ALA A 85 -6.10 25.64 16.69
N PHE A 86 -6.62 26.31 17.72
CA PHE A 86 -7.51 25.70 18.71
C PHE A 86 -8.80 25.16 18.07
N ARG A 87 -9.41 25.91 17.15
CA ARG A 87 -10.61 25.46 16.43
C ARG A 87 -10.35 24.24 15.55
N LEU A 88 -9.26 24.24 14.80
CA LEU A 88 -8.86 23.09 13.97
C LEU A 88 -8.57 21.86 14.83
N HIS A 89 -7.84 22.03 15.94
CA HIS A 89 -7.60 20.96 16.90
C HIS A 89 -8.92 20.37 17.43
N ALA A 90 -9.87 21.23 17.83
CA ALA A 90 -11.17 20.78 18.30
C ALA A 90 -11.95 19.99 17.23
N ILE A 91 -11.95 20.43 15.97
CA ILE A 91 -12.62 19.72 14.87
C ILE A 91 -11.98 18.35 14.63
N ILE A 92 -10.65 18.28 14.57
CA ILE A 92 -9.93 17.03 14.35
C ILE A 92 -10.23 16.04 15.47
N VAL A 93 -10.18 16.48 16.73
CA VAL A 93 -10.39 15.61 17.89
C VAL A 93 -11.84 15.16 18.03
N HIS A 94 -12.81 16.01 17.75
CA HIS A 94 -14.22 15.68 18.00
C HIS A 94 -14.97 15.12 16.80
N GLN A 95 -14.56 15.41 15.57
CA GLN A 95 -15.27 14.97 14.35
C GLN A 95 -14.49 13.89 13.59
N VAL A 96 -13.17 14.06 13.45
CA VAL A 96 -12.35 13.18 12.61
C VAL A 96 -11.78 11.99 13.40
N TRP A 97 -11.29 12.25 14.61
CA TRP A 97 -10.66 11.24 15.45
C TRP A 97 -11.58 10.09 15.85
N PRO A 98 -12.84 10.29 16.28
CA PRO A 98 -13.70 9.17 16.69
C PRO A 98 -14.00 8.23 15.52
N GLU A 99 -14.13 8.79 14.32
CA GLU A 99 -14.40 8.03 13.11
C GLU A 99 -13.19 7.19 12.67
N LEU A 100 -11.99 7.77 12.71
CA LEU A 100 -10.73 7.06 12.46
C LEU A 100 -10.36 6.05 13.56
N SER A 101 -10.96 6.17 14.75
CA SER A 101 -10.75 5.28 15.89
C SER A 101 -11.53 3.96 15.79
N THR A 102 -12.45 3.84 14.83
CA THR A 102 -13.21 2.61 14.64
C THR A 102 -12.28 1.45 14.23
N PRO A 103 -12.46 0.22 14.79
CA PRO A 103 -11.59 -0.91 14.48
C PRO A 103 -11.50 -1.21 12.97
N GLU A 104 -12.60 -1.05 12.24
CA GLU A 104 -12.67 -1.27 10.79
C GLU A 104 -11.84 -0.26 9.99
N ARG A 105 -11.97 1.05 10.27
CA ARG A 105 -11.15 2.05 9.57
C ARG A 105 -9.69 1.95 9.93
N GLN A 106 -9.36 1.60 11.17
CA GLN A 106 -7.96 1.36 11.54
C GLN A 106 -7.35 0.20 10.74
N GLN A 107 -8.10 -0.89 10.54
CA GLN A 107 -7.65 -2.00 9.69
C GLN A 107 -7.49 -1.55 8.23
N ALA A 108 -8.44 -0.80 7.69
CA ALA A 108 -8.36 -0.28 6.32
C ALA A 108 -7.15 0.65 6.11
N VAL A 109 -6.90 1.58 7.05
CA VAL A 109 -5.75 2.48 7.01
C VAL A 109 -4.43 1.70 7.16
N ARG A 110 -4.37 0.74 8.09
CA ARG A 110 -3.18 -0.12 8.26
C ARG A 110 -2.92 -0.95 7.00
N ALA A 111 -3.94 -1.53 6.39
CA ALA A 111 -3.82 -2.28 5.14
C ALA A 111 -3.32 -1.38 3.99
N PHE A 112 -3.85 -0.16 3.89
CA PHE A 112 -3.38 0.83 2.91
C PHE A 112 -1.91 1.18 3.08
N LEU A 113 -1.49 1.48 4.32
CA LEU A 113 -0.10 1.84 4.62
C LEU A 113 0.86 0.67 4.42
N GLN A 114 0.46 -0.53 4.80
CA GLN A 114 1.25 -1.73 4.57
C GLN A 114 1.44 -1.99 3.08
N ARG A 115 0.39 -1.79 2.26
CA ARG A 115 0.47 -1.88 0.80
C ARG A 115 1.42 -0.82 0.22
N GLN A 116 1.35 0.42 0.72
CA GLN A 116 2.26 1.47 0.29
C GLN A 116 3.72 1.13 0.64
N GLN A 117 3.97 0.61 1.83
CA GLN A 117 5.32 0.19 2.27
C GLN A 117 5.88 -0.95 1.40
N ARG A 118 5.07 -1.96 1.07
CA ARG A 118 5.49 -3.09 0.22
C ARG A 118 5.83 -2.65 -1.20
N ARG A 119 5.07 -1.70 -1.76
CA ARG A 119 5.35 -1.07 -3.07
C ARG A 119 6.67 -0.31 -3.09
N SER A 120 7.03 0.37 -2.00
CA SER A 120 8.35 1.01 -1.85
C SER A 120 9.44 0.05 -1.34
N GLY A 121 9.13 -1.24 -1.20
CA GLY A 121 10.05 -2.25 -0.69
C GLY A 121 11.20 -2.59 -1.65
N PRO A 122 12.20 -3.36 -1.19
CA PRO A 122 13.36 -3.75 -1.99
C PRO A 122 12.94 -4.56 -3.22
N ARG A 123 13.67 -4.40 -4.32
CA ARG A 123 13.49 -5.25 -5.51
C ARG A 123 14.22 -6.57 -5.28
N ILE A 124 13.50 -7.68 -5.34
CA ILE A 124 14.04 -9.01 -5.08
C ILE A 124 13.88 -9.88 -6.31
N VAL A 125 14.96 -10.51 -6.75
CA VAL A 125 14.94 -11.56 -7.77
C VAL A 125 15.18 -12.90 -7.08
N ALA A 126 14.20 -13.79 -7.12
CA ALA A 126 14.33 -15.15 -6.65
C ALA A 126 14.57 -16.07 -7.86
N ILE A 127 15.57 -16.94 -7.79
CA ILE A 127 15.92 -17.89 -8.85
C ILE A 127 15.92 -19.28 -8.24
N GLY A 128 15.14 -20.20 -8.80
CA GLY A 128 15.04 -21.56 -8.26
C GLY A 128 13.94 -22.38 -8.90
N GLY A 129 13.48 -23.42 -8.20
CA GLY A 129 12.44 -24.33 -8.68
C GLY A 129 11.86 -25.20 -7.56
N GLY A 130 11.04 -26.16 -7.94
CA GLY A 130 10.46 -27.15 -7.03
C GLY A 130 9.50 -26.56 -5.99
N THR A 131 9.31 -27.29 -4.90
CA THR A 131 8.24 -27.05 -3.92
C THR A 131 8.58 -26.01 -2.84
N GLY A 132 9.87 -25.68 -2.65
CA GLY A 132 10.32 -24.69 -1.67
C GLY A 132 10.16 -23.23 -2.13
N MET A 133 10.30 -22.98 -3.43
CA MET A 133 10.20 -21.66 -4.04
C MET A 133 8.84 -20.95 -3.74
N PRO A 134 7.68 -21.61 -3.88
CA PRO A 134 6.39 -21.00 -3.52
C PRO A 134 6.30 -20.54 -2.06
N GLN A 135 6.92 -21.26 -1.12
CA GLN A 135 6.90 -20.90 0.30
C GLN A 135 7.75 -19.66 0.56
N LEU A 136 8.93 -19.59 -0.06
CA LEU A 136 9.79 -18.41 -0.02
C LEU A 136 9.08 -17.18 -0.58
N LEU A 137 8.48 -17.29 -1.77
CA LEU A 137 7.77 -16.18 -2.41
C LEU A 137 6.59 -15.67 -1.55
N ARG A 138 5.85 -16.59 -0.92
CA ARG A 138 4.75 -16.24 0.01
C ARG A 138 5.26 -15.46 1.22
N GLY A 139 6.40 -15.86 1.79
CA GLY A 139 7.04 -15.16 2.90
C GLY A 139 7.57 -13.78 2.49
N LEU A 140 8.28 -13.69 1.37
CA LEU A 140 8.85 -12.44 0.85
C LEU A 140 7.78 -11.38 0.55
N ARG A 141 6.61 -11.81 0.09
CA ARG A 141 5.47 -10.94 -0.22
C ARG A 141 4.93 -10.17 1.00
N ALA A 142 5.17 -10.65 2.22
CA ALA A 142 4.84 -9.88 3.41
C ALA A 142 5.62 -8.56 3.51
N TYR A 143 6.79 -8.49 2.85
CA TYR A 143 7.77 -7.40 2.95
C TYR A 143 7.87 -6.54 1.69
N THR A 144 7.61 -7.08 0.50
CA THR A 144 7.66 -6.30 -0.74
C THR A 144 6.75 -6.85 -1.84
N ASP A 145 6.23 -5.94 -2.66
CA ASP A 145 5.49 -6.26 -3.89
C ASP A 145 6.42 -6.34 -5.12
N ASN A 146 7.71 -6.03 -4.96
CA ASN A 146 8.69 -5.93 -6.06
C ASN A 146 9.48 -7.23 -6.24
N ILE A 147 8.78 -8.34 -6.48
CA ILE A 147 9.39 -9.67 -6.59
C ILE A 147 9.39 -10.14 -8.05
N THR A 148 10.55 -10.56 -8.54
CA THR A 148 10.70 -11.27 -9.81
C THR A 148 11.12 -12.71 -9.52
N ALA A 149 10.33 -13.68 -9.96
CA ALA A 149 10.63 -15.10 -9.80
C ALA A 149 11.08 -15.71 -11.12
N ILE A 150 12.31 -16.21 -11.18
CA ILE A 150 12.84 -17.01 -12.28
C ILE A 150 12.75 -18.47 -11.86
N VAL A 151 11.82 -19.21 -12.48
CA VAL A 151 11.48 -20.57 -12.08
C VAL A 151 12.00 -21.57 -13.12
N THR A 152 12.75 -22.57 -12.67
CA THR A 152 13.17 -23.71 -13.49
C THR A 152 11.99 -24.66 -13.71
N VAL A 153 11.83 -25.15 -14.93
CA VAL A 153 10.65 -25.91 -15.35
C VAL A 153 11.00 -27.41 -15.48
N ALA A 154 11.47 -28.01 -14.39
CA ALA A 154 12.11 -29.33 -14.43
C ALA A 154 11.38 -30.44 -13.64
N ASP A 155 10.42 -30.12 -12.77
CA ASP A 155 9.75 -31.11 -11.91
C ASP A 155 8.42 -31.61 -12.53
N ASP A 156 8.39 -32.90 -12.88
CA ASP A 156 7.32 -33.52 -13.68
C ASP A 156 6.72 -34.80 -13.06
N GLY A 157 6.70 -34.90 -11.74
CA GLY A 157 5.97 -35.98 -11.05
C GLY A 157 4.45 -35.81 -11.12
N GLY A 158 3.70 -36.88 -11.43
CA GLY A 158 2.23 -36.92 -11.28
C GLY A 158 1.44 -36.22 -12.41
N SER A 159 0.44 -35.40 -12.05
CA SER A 159 -0.51 -34.80 -13.01
C SER A 159 0.16 -33.89 -14.05
N SER A 160 1.18 -33.10 -13.68
CA SER A 160 1.93 -32.25 -14.61
C SER A 160 2.70 -33.08 -15.65
N GLY A 161 3.31 -34.19 -15.23
CA GLY A 161 3.99 -35.12 -16.14
C GLY A 161 3.04 -35.97 -17.00
N ARG A 162 1.80 -36.23 -16.54
CA ARG A 162 0.75 -36.83 -17.41
C ARG A 162 0.33 -35.85 -18.50
N LEU A 163 0.08 -34.59 -18.12
CA LEU A 163 -0.30 -33.55 -19.08
C LEU A 163 0.80 -33.30 -20.11
N ARG A 164 2.06 -33.15 -19.67
CA ARG A 164 3.21 -33.00 -20.59
C ARG A 164 3.29 -34.12 -21.62
N ARG A 165 3.06 -35.38 -21.20
CA ARG A 165 3.05 -36.53 -22.13
C ARG A 165 1.87 -36.51 -23.10
N GLN A 166 0.73 -35.97 -22.71
CA GLN A 166 -0.47 -35.89 -23.54
C GLN A 166 -0.48 -34.68 -24.49
N THR A 167 0.07 -33.55 -24.07
CA THR A 167 -0.02 -32.28 -24.81
C THR A 167 1.31 -31.81 -25.41
N GLY A 168 2.43 -32.44 -25.05
CA GLY A 168 3.78 -32.02 -25.48
C GLY A 168 4.26 -30.69 -24.89
N MET A 169 3.46 -30.09 -24.00
CA MET A 169 3.71 -28.77 -23.42
C MET A 169 4.57 -28.85 -22.15
N LEU A 170 5.25 -27.75 -21.82
CA LEU A 170 5.98 -27.59 -20.55
C LEU A 170 5.07 -27.88 -19.35
N PRO A 171 5.59 -28.52 -18.28
CA PRO A 171 4.80 -28.89 -17.11
C PRO A 171 4.27 -27.63 -16.39
N PRO A 172 2.94 -27.45 -16.30
CA PRO A 172 2.36 -26.22 -15.75
C PRO A 172 2.45 -26.12 -14.21
N GLY A 173 2.82 -27.22 -13.52
CA GLY A 173 2.72 -27.35 -12.07
C GLY A 173 3.61 -26.38 -11.28
N ASP A 174 4.88 -26.24 -11.68
CA ASP A 174 5.82 -25.33 -11.01
C ASP A 174 5.41 -23.87 -11.18
N PHE A 175 4.96 -23.49 -12.39
CA PHE A 175 4.40 -22.17 -12.63
C PHE A 175 3.14 -21.91 -11.81
N ARG A 176 2.20 -22.86 -11.80
CA ARG A 176 0.95 -22.76 -11.03
C ARG A 176 1.22 -22.47 -9.56
N ASN A 177 2.14 -23.20 -8.94
CA ASN A 177 2.45 -23.05 -7.52
C ASN A 177 3.05 -21.67 -7.20
N ASN A 178 3.96 -21.17 -8.04
CA ASN A 178 4.60 -19.87 -7.86
C ASN A 178 3.63 -18.70 -8.15
N ILE A 179 2.78 -18.81 -9.18
CA ILE A 179 1.72 -17.83 -9.46
C ILE A 179 0.74 -17.77 -8.28
N ALA A 180 0.30 -18.92 -7.77
CA ALA A 180 -0.58 -18.96 -6.60
C ALA A 180 0.07 -18.33 -5.36
N ALA A 181 1.39 -18.49 -5.16
CA ALA A 181 2.11 -17.87 -4.06
C ALA A 181 2.21 -16.34 -4.17
N LEU A 182 2.31 -15.81 -5.39
CA LEU A 182 2.38 -14.37 -5.66
C LEU A 182 0.99 -13.71 -5.77
N SER A 183 -0.05 -14.48 -6.10
CA SER A 183 -1.40 -13.97 -6.32
C SER A 183 -1.99 -13.29 -5.07
N GLU A 184 -2.63 -12.13 -5.26
CA GLU A 184 -3.20 -11.33 -4.16
C GLU A 184 -4.35 -12.02 -3.42
N ALA A 185 -4.89 -13.09 -4.00
CA ALA A 185 -6.05 -13.79 -3.49
C ALA A 185 -5.67 -14.86 -2.47
N GLU A 186 -6.00 -14.63 -1.20
CA GLU A 186 -6.46 -15.72 -0.33
C GLU A 186 -7.92 -16.14 -0.69
N GLY A 187 -8.49 -15.55 -1.74
CA GLY A 187 -9.87 -15.74 -2.20
C GLY A 187 -10.11 -16.98 -3.05
N LEU A 188 -11.32 -17.03 -3.62
CA LEU A 188 -11.85 -18.14 -4.42
C LEU A 188 -10.91 -18.59 -5.55
N MET A 189 -10.23 -17.66 -6.22
CA MET A 189 -9.37 -17.97 -7.37
C MET A 189 -8.18 -18.86 -7.01
N THR A 190 -7.52 -18.60 -5.88
CA THR A 190 -6.42 -19.46 -5.39
C THR A 190 -6.93 -20.84 -5.01
N ARG A 191 -8.13 -20.94 -4.42
CA ARG A 191 -8.77 -22.23 -4.13
C ARG A 191 -9.12 -22.98 -5.41
N LEU A 192 -9.62 -22.29 -6.44
CA LEU A 192 -9.88 -22.88 -7.76
C LEU A 192 -8.57 -23.37 -8.40
N PHE A 193 -7.53 -22.55 -8.43
CA PHE A 193 -6.23 -22.91 -9.01
C PHE A 193 -5.58 -24.11 -8.30
N GLN A 194 -5.75 -24.23 -6.98
CA GLN A 194 -5.23 -25.35 -6.20
C GLN A 194 -6.14 -26.58 -6.20
N TYR A 195 -7.38 -26.46 -6.69
CA TYR A 195 -8.33 -27.57 -6.70
C TYR A 195 -7.78 -28.77 -7.46
N ARG A 196 -7.96 -29.95 -6.86
CA ARG A 196 -7.63 -31.26 -7.43
C ARG A 196 -8.90 -32.09 -7.44
N PHE A 197 -9.24 -32.61 -8.61
CA PHE A 197 -10.40 -33.48 -8.78
C PHE A 197 -10.18 -34.81 -8.04
N ALA A 198 -11.22 -35.30 -7.37
CA ALA A 198 -11.19 -36.58 -6.69
C ALA A 198 -11.03 -37.73 -7.70
N GLU A 199 -10.25 -38.75 -7.37
CA GLU A 199 -10.00 -39.92 -8.24
C GLU A 199 -11.26 -40.77 -8.46
N SER A 200 -12.14 -40.79 -7.48
CA SER A 200 -13.46 -41.41 -7.59
C SER A 200 -14.52 -40.41 -7.16
N ASP A 201 -15.58 -40.33 -7.93
CA ASP A 201 -16.79 -39.59 -7.56
C ASP A 201 -17.95 -40.60 -7.52
N ASN A 202 -18.59 -40.74 -6.36
CA ASN A 202 -19.68 -41.69 -6.12
C ASN A 202 -19.37 -43.16 -6.46
N GLY A 203 -18.12 -43.61 -6.34
CA GLY A 203 -17.73 -45.01 -6.57
C GLY A 203 -17.46 -45.39 -8.03
N ALA A 204 -17.62 -44.45 -8.97
CA ALA A 204 -17.15 -44.58 -10.34
C ALA A 204 -15.79 -43.87 -10.51
N GLY A 205 -14.95 -44.37 -11.41
CA GLY A 205 -13.68 -43.71 -11.76
C GLY A 205 -13.95 -42.37 -12.43
N ASN A 206 -13.29 -41.31 -11.97
CA ASN A 206 -13.40 -39.98 -12.55
C ASN A 206 -12.30 -39.77 -13.59
N GLU A 207 -12.64 -39.42 -14.83
CA GLU A 207 -11.67 -39.13 -15.90
C GLU A 207 -10.76 -37.94 -15.56
N LEU A 208 -11.29 -36.97 -14.81
CA LEU A 208 -10.52 -35.85 -14.28
C LEU A 208 -9.74 -36.22 -13.01
N GLY A 209 -9.88 -37.44 -12.52
CA GLY A 209 -9.30 -37.96 -11.30
C GLY A 209 -7.82 -37.63 -11.15
N GLY A 210 -7.49 -36.93 -10.06
CA GLY A 210 -6.11 -36.54 -9.74
C GLY A 210 -5.54 -35.42 -10.60
N HIS A 211 -6.27 -34.87 -11.58
CA HIS A 211 -5.88 -33.63 -12.28
C HIS A 211 -6.10 -32.41 -11.41
N SER A 212 -5.29 -31.37 -11.62
CA SER A 212 -5.55 -30.06 -11.02
C SER A 212 -6.26 -29.14 -12.01
N PHE A 213 -7.28 -28.43 -11.54
CA PHE A 213 -7.94 -27.39 -12.31
C PHE A 213 -6.96 -26.34 -12.82
N GLY A 214 -6.04 -25.84 -11.97
CA GLY A 214 -5.05 -24.85 -12.39
C GLY A 214 -4.13 -25.35 -13.52
N ASN A 215 -3.77 -26.65 -13.52
CA ASN A 215 -2.98 -27.22 -14.61
C ASN A 215 -3.77 -27.28 -15.91
N ILE A 216 -5.05 -27.67 -15.85
CA ILE A 216 -5.95 -27.68 -17.00
C ILE A 216 -6.13 -26.26 -17.52
N PHE A 217 -6.40 -25.29 -16.65
CA PHE A 217 -6.56 -23.89 -17.00
C PHE A 217 -5.35 -23.33 -17.74
N ILE A 218 -4.13 -23.48 -17.19
CA ILE A 218 -2.89 -23.00 -17.83
C ILE A 218 -2.68 -23.68 -19.19
N THR A 219 -2.93 -24.98 -19.27
CA THR A 219 -2.74 -25.75 -20.52
C THR A 219 -3.75 -25.33 -21.59
N THR A 220 -5.00 -25.10 -21.21
CA THR A 220 -6.05 -24.58 -22.11
C THR A 220 -5.72 -23.17 -22.58
N MET A 221 -5.25 -22.29 -21.69
CA MET A 221 -4.82 -20.93 -22.04
C MET A 221 -3.65 -20.94 -23.03
N ALA A 222 -2.68 -21.82 -22.82
CA ALA A 222 -1.56 -21.99 -23.74
C ALA A 222 -1.99 -22.59 -25.09
N ALA A 223 -2.97 -23.50 -25.11
CA ALA A 223 -3.53 -24.04 -26.35
C ALA A 223 -4.29 -22.98 -27.15
N ILE A 224 -5.05 -22.10 -26.49
CA ILE A 224 -5.80 -21.01 -27.14
C ILE A 224 -4.86 -19.93 -27.69
N THR A 225 -3.85 -19.55 -26.92
CA THR A 225 -2.89 -18.49 -27.30
C THR A 225 -1.77 -18.96 -28.23
N GLY A 226 -1.68 -20.27 -28.49
CA GLY A 226 -0.68 -20.87 -29.37
C GLY A 226 0.74 -20.91 -28.81
N SER A 227 0.97 -20.41 -27.59
CA SER A 227 2.26 -20.50 -26.89
C SER A 227 2.07 -20.51 -25.38
N PHE A 228 2.96 -21.22 -24.68
CA PHE A 228 2.90 -21.35 -23.23
C PHE A 228 3.14 -20.00 -22.53
N GLU A 229 4.09 -19.23 -23.03
CA GLU A 229 4.47 -17.91 -22.52
C GLU A 229 3.31 -16.92 -22.63
N SER A 230 2.67 -16.85 -23.80
CA SER A 230 1.52 -15.95 -24.00
C SER A 230 0.31 -16.40 -23.19
N GLY A 231 0.09 -17.71 -23.08
CA GLY A 231 -0.98 -18.28 -22.25
C GLY A 231 -0.85 -17.90 -20.78
N ILE A 232 0.36 -17.93 -20.23
CA ILE A 232 0.64 -17.48 -18.86
C ILE A 232 0.48 -15.96 -18.73
N ALA A 233 1.00 -15.18 -19.68
CA ALA A 233 0.91 -13.73 -19.64
C ALA A 233 -0.55 -13.25 -19.64
N GLU A 234 -1.42 -13.88 -20.45
CA GLU A 234 -2.86 -13.59 -20.46
C GLU A 234 -3.57 -14.13 -19.21
N SER A 235 -3.19 -15.31 -18.72
CA SER A 235 -3.71 -15.87 -17.46
C SER A 235 -3.46 -14.96 -16.25
N SER A 236 -2.39 -14.16 -16.27
CA SER A 236 -2.10 -13.21 -15.20
C SER A 236 -2.96 -11.94 -15.25
N ARG A 237 -3.69 -11.68 -16.35
CA ARG A 237 -4.59 -10.53 -16.51
C ARG A 237 -6.03 -10.83 -16.12
N VAL A 238 -6.41 -12.11 -16.11
CA VAL A 238 -7.76 -12.61 -15.80
C VAL A 238 -7.88 -12.95 -14.31
#